data_AF-A0A955DB43-F1
#
_entry.id   AF-A0A955DB43-F1
#
_cell.length_a   1.000
_cell.length_b   1.000
_cell.length_c   1.000
_cell.angle_alpha   90.00
_cell.angle_beta   90.00
_cell.angle_gamma   90.00
#
_symmetry.space_group_name_H-M   'P 1'
#
loop_
_entity.id
_entity.type
_entity.pdbx_description
1 polymer ?
#
loop_
_entity_poly.entity_id
_entity_poly.type
_entity_poly.pdbx_seq_one_letter_code
_entity_poly.pdbx_strand_id
1 'polypeptide(L)'
;HEADRIGGASALIERLARGDRWDLVLNIAEGRRGTGREALIPALLDHHEIPYTFGDPLCCAVTLDKPTCKRVLASHGVPTPAMGVVQTLDQIDRIGLAFPVFAKPSREGSSKGVGAASVCRDAAQLRAVCAGLLDEFDQPVLVEAFLPGQEVTVGLVGTGDAARVVGVLGVGLTGGSEVYGYDDKERCEEVVEYRLEASAFARRAADLALAAYRAVGCRDAGRV
;
A
#
# COMPACT_ATOMS: atom_id res chain seq x y z
N HIS A 1 16.12 -5.74 -26.87
CA HIS A 1 16.17 -6.54 -25.63
C HIS A 1 15.33 -7.80 -25.81
N GLU A 2 15.80 -8.91 -25.25
CA GLU A 2 15.07 -10.18 -25.18
C GLU A 2 14.47 -10.31 -23.78
N ALA A 3 13.23 -10.81 -23.69
CA ALA A 3 12.55 -10.96 -22.40
C ALA A 3 12.97 -12.29 -21.75
N ASP A 4 13.50 -12.20 -20.53
CA ASP A 4 13.93 -13.35 -19.74
C ASP A 4 13.16 -13.40 -18.41
N ARG A 5 12.48 -14.52 -18.14
CA ARG A 5 11.75 -14.71 -16.89
C ARG A 5 12.69 -15.24 -15.81
N ILE A 6 13.16 -14.33 -14.96
CA ILE A 6 14.08 -14.64 -13.86
C ILE A 6 13.44 -15.54 -12.79
N GLY A 7 12.22 -15.20 -12.34
CA GLY A 7 11.54 -15.87 -11.23
C GLY A 7 11.57 -15.05 -9.94
N GLY A 8 11.43 -15.72 -8.79
CA GLY A 8 11.49 -15.08 -7.46
C GLY A 8 12.92 -14.96 -6.92
N ALA A 9 13.06 -14.51 -5.67
CA ALA A 9 14.35 -14.27 -5.03
C ALA A 9 15.31 -15.47 -5.09
N SER A 10 14.84 -16.70 -4.85
CA SER A 10 15.71 -17.90 -4.91
C SER A 10 16.30 -18.12 -6.30
N ALA A 11 15.47 -17.99 -7.35
CA ALA A 11 15.93 -18.14 -8.73
C ALA A 11 16.89 -17.00 -9.11
N LEU A 12 16.58 -15.76 -8.70
CA LEU A 12 17.48 -14.62 -8.91
C LEU A 12 18.85 -14.87 -8.24
N ILE A 13 18.89 -15.33 -6.98
CA ILE A 13 20.13 -15.64 -6.26
C ILE A 13 20.95 -16.72 -6.99
N GLU A 14 20.32 -17.83 -7.38
CA GLU A 14 20.99 -18.91 -8.10
C GLU A 14 21.58 -18.41 -9.43
N ARG A 15 20.83 -17.59 -10.17
CA ARG A 15 21.26 -17.06 -11.46
C ARG A 15 22.40 -16.05 -11.32
N LEU A 16 22.31 -15.13 -10.36
CA LEU A 16 23.37 -14.18 -10.05
C LEU A 16 24.67 -14.90 -9.64
N ALA A 17 24.57 -15.98 -8.85
CA ALA A 17 25.70 -16.79 -8.43
C ALA A 17 26.38 -17.54 -9.59
N ARG A 18 25.64 -17.88 -10.65
CA ARG A 18 26.20 -18.43 -11.89
C ARG A 18 26.80 -17.38 -12.83
N GLY A 19 26.64 -16.10 -12.52
CA GLY A 19 27.16 -14.98 -13.31
C GLY A 19 26.16 -14.36 -14.28
N ASP A 20 24.88 -14.76 -14.26
CA ASP A 20 23.85 -14.13 -15.09
C ASP A 20 23.72 -12.64 -14.74
N ARG A 21 23.56 -11.79 -15.76
CA ARG A 21 23.34 -10.34 -15.64
C ARG A 21 22.29 -9.90 -16.65
N TRP A 22 21.66 -8.76 -16.39
CA TRP A 22 20.63 -8.18 -17.25
C TRP A 22 20.90 -6.68 -17.43
N ASP A 23 20.54 -6.14 -18.60
CA ASP A 23 20.63 -4.70 -18.86
C ASP A 23 19.64 -3.91 -17.97
N LEU A 24 18.48 -4.52 -17.70
CA LEU A 24 17.39 -3.95 -16.91
C LEU A 24 16.48 -5.07 -16.42
N VAL A 25 16.01 -4.97 -15.16
CA VAL A 25 15.01 -5.86 -14.59
C VAL A 25 13.67 -5.14 -14.40
N LEU A 26 12.61 -5.68 -15.02
CA LEU A 26 11.24 -5.27 -14.72
C LEU A 26 10.80 -5.95 -13.40
N ASN A 27 10.82 -5.22 -12.29
CA ASN A 27 10.52 -5.80 -10.98
C ASN A 27 9.00 -5.80 -10.71
N ILE A 28 8.40 -6.98 -10.72
CA ILE A 28 6.98 -7.19 -10.39
C ILE A 28 6.82 -8.20 -9.24
N ALA A 29 7.85 -8.35 -8.40
CA ALA A 29 7.85 -9.33 -7.32
C ALA A 29 7.33 -8.74 -6.01
N GLU A 30 6.42 -9.45 -5.36
CA GLU A 30 5.83 -9.04 -4.06
C GLU A 30 6.56 -9.66 -2.84
N GLY A 31 7.50 -10.57 -3.08
CA GLY A 31 8.10 -11.38 -2.02
C GLY A 31 7.10 -12.35 -1.35
N ARG A 32 7.54 -13.12 -0.35
CA ARG A 32 6.68 -14.09 0.35
C ARG A 32 6.66 -13.97 1.86
N ARG A 33 7.78 -13.60 2.50
CA ARG A 33 7.95 -13.63 3.95
C ARG A 33 8.84 -12.48 4.41
N GLY A 34 8.62 -12.04 5.65
CA GLY A 34 9.38 -10.96 6.28
C GLY A 34 8.78 -9.58 6.03
N THR A 35 9.20 -8.62 6.86
CA THR A 35 8.69 -7.24 6.84
C THR A 35 9.23 -6.43 5.67
N GLY A 36 10.40 -6.79 5.14
CA GLY A 36 11.02 -6.17 3.96
C GLY A 36 10.92 -7.04 2.70
N ARG A 37 9.89 -7.88 2.57
CA ARG A 37 9.82 -8.91 1.52
C ARG A 37 9.85 -8.34 0.09
N GLU A 38 9.29 -7.16 -0.12
CA GLU A 38 9.27 -6.47 -1.41
C GLU A 38 10.60 -5.75 -1.70
N ALA A 39 11.41 -5.50 -0.66
CA ALA A 39 12.71 -4.87 -0.78
C ALA A 39 13.83 -5.86 -1.16
N LEU A 40 13.60 -7.17 -1.01
CA LEU A 40 14.65 -8.19 -1.17
C LEU A 40 15.21 -8.23 -2.59
N ILE A 41 14.35 -8.23 -3.62
CA ILE A 41 14.81 -8.28 -5.01
C ILE A 41 15.55 -6.98 -5.39
N PRO A 42 14.99 -5.78 -5.16
CA PRO A 42 15.72 -4.53 -5.33
C PRO A 42 17.09 -4.53 -4.65
N ALA A 43 17.18 -5.01 -3.39
CA ALA A 43 18.43 -5.00 -2.64
C ALA A 43 19.49 -5.94 -3.24
N LEU A 44 19.07 -7.09 -3.76
CA LEU A 44 19.98 -7.99 -4.48
C LEU A 44 20.47 -7.35 -5.79
N LEU A 45 19.58 -6.69 -6.52
CA LEU A 45 19.93 -6.03 -7.78
C LEU A 45 20.86 -4.82 -7.55
N ASP A 46 20.62 -4.03 -6.50
CA ASP A 46 21.51 -2.95 -6.04
C ASP A 46 22.92 -3.48 -5.74
N HIS A 47 23.03 -4.58 -5.00
CA HIS A 47 24.34 -5.19 -4.68
C HIS A 47 25.13 -5.59 -5.93
N HIS A 48 24.43 -6.02 -6.98
CA HIS A 48 25.03 -6.44 -8.25
C HIS A 48 25.11 -5.32 -9.30
N GLU A 49 24.74 -4.09 -8.94
CA GLU A 49 24.73 -2.92 -9.83
C GLU A 49 23.88 -3.14 -11.10
N ILE A 50 22.78 -3.90 -10.96
CA ILE A 50 21.86 -4.20 -12.06
C ILE A 50 20.69 -3.22 -12.02
N PRO A 51 20.45 -2.43 -13.09
CA PRO A 51 19.31 -1.53 -13.14
C PRO A 51 17.97 -2.27 -13.04
N TYR A 52 17.00 -1.67 -12.36
CA TYR A 52 15.63 -2.19 -12.28
C TYR A 52 14.61 -1.05 -12.22
N THR A 53 13.36 -1.42 -12.43
CA THR A 53 12.20 -0.50 -12.45
C THR A 53 11.55 -0.37 -11.08
N PHE A 54 10.91 0.78 -10.85
CA PHE A 54 10.07 1.12 -9.71
C PHE A 54 10.84 1.34 -8.39
N GLY A 55 10.17 1.12 -7.25
CA GLY A 55 10.67 1.41 -5.92
C GLY A 55 11.99 0.71 -5.61
N ASP A 56 12.90 1.45 -4.98
CA ASP A 56 14.12 0.91 -4.40
C ASP A 56 13.84 0.14 -3.09
N PRO A 57 14.84 -0.50 -2.45
CA PRO A 57 14.60 -1.28 -1.24
C PRO A 57 13.94 -0.48 -0.12
N LEU A 58 14.32 0.79 0.05
CA LEU A 58 13.79 1.63 1.11
C LEU A 58 12.34 2.02 0.81
N CYS A 59 12.05 2.46 -0.42
CA CYS A 59 10.70 2.75 -0.88
C CYS A 59 9.81 1.52 -0.65
N CYS A 60 10.19 0.34 -1.16
CA CYS A 60 9.41 -0.88 -1.02
C CYS A 60 9.17 -1.26 0.45
N ALA A 61 10.19 -1.16 1.31
CA ALA A 61 10.04 -1.48 2.73
C ALA A 61 9.09 -0.49 3.45
N VAL A 62 9.22 0.81 3.17
CA VAL A 62 8.41 1.86 3.80
C VAL A 62 6.97 1.77 3.33
N THR A 63 6.72 1.60 2.03
CA THR A 63 5.35 1.59 1.48
C THR A 63 4.58 0.34 1.84
N LEU A 64 5.28 -0.77 2.13
CA LEU A 64 4.66 -2.02 2.55
C LEU A 64 4.08 -1.93 3.97
N ASP A 65 4.82 -1.34 4.92
CA ASP A 65 4.38 -1.21 6.31
C ASP A 65 3.58 0.09 6.51
N LYS A 66 2.24 -0.02 6.46
CA LYS A 66 1.34 1.15 6.50
C LYS A 66 1.59 2.09 7.68
N PRO A 67 1.82 1.63 8.93
CA PRO A 67 2.14 2.53 10.02
C PRO A 67 3.45 3.29 9.80
N THR A 68 4.49 2.63 9.28
CA THR A 68 5.77 3.29 8.95
C THR A 68 5.60 4.28 7.81
N CYS A 69 4.93 3.90 6.72
CA CYS A 69 4.57 4.81 5.62
C CYS A 69 3.89 6.07 6.15
N LYS A 70 2.84 5.93 6.97
CA LYS A 70 2.10 7.07 7.54
C LYS A 70 2.97 7.97 8.42
N ARG A 71 3.93 7.41 9.19
CA ARG A 71 4.90 8.21 9.97
C ARG A 71 5.83 9.03 9.06
N VAL A 72 6.32 8.43 7.98
CA VAL A 72 7.17 9.13 6.98
C VAL A 72 6.37 10.21 6.25
N LEU A 73 5.13 9.93 5.85
CA LEU A 73 4.26 10.93 5.24
C LEU A 73 4.00 12.10 6.20
N ALA A 74 3.70 11.82 7.47
CA ALA A 74 3.49 12.84 8.49
C ALA A 74 4.72 13.73 8.70
N SER A 75 5.94 13.17 8.67
CA SER A 75 7.17 13.95 8.79
C SER A 75 7.42 14.90 7.61
N HIS A 76 6.75 14.67 6.46
CA HIS A 76 6.78 15.53 5.29
C HIS A 76 5.54 16.44 5.19
N GLY A 77 4.69 16.49 6.22
CA GLY A 77 3.47 17.28 6.23
C GLY A 77 2.36 16.74 5.33
N VAL A 78 2.47 15.50 4.85
CA VAL A 78 1.41 14.83 4.09
C VAL A 78 0.35 14.31 5.07
N PRO A 79 -0.89 14.84 5.05
CA PRO A 79 -1.93 14.40 5.97
C PRO A 79 -2.31 12.94 5.75
N THR A 80 -2.45 12.21 6.85
CA THR A 80 -3.03 10.86 6.87
C THR A 80 -4.01 10.77 8.05
N PRO A 81 -5.03 9.89 8.00
CA PRO A 81 -5.95 9.74 9.13
C PRO A 81 -5.18 9.37 10.40
N ALA A 82 -5.60 9.94 11.53
CA ALA A 82 -5.04 9.62 12.85
C ALA A 82 -5.06 8.10 13.07
N MET A 83 -3.99 7.55 13.67
CA MET A 83 -3.79 6.11 13.75
C MET A 83 -3.26 5.64 15.11
N GLY A 84 -3.58 4.41 15.45
CA GLY A 84 -2.95 3.59 16.47
C GLY A 84 -2.50 2.25 15.89
N VAL A 85 -1.58 1.57 16.58
CA VAL A 85 -1.12 0.23 16.19
C VAL A 85 -1.38 -0.72 17.35
N VAL A 86 -2.03 -1.84 17.06
CA VAL A 86 -2.36 -2.90 18.01
C VAL A 86 -1.50 -4.11 17.71
N GLN A 87 -0.60 -4.43 18.62
CA GLN A 87 0.18 -5.67 18.63
C GLN A 87 -0.46 -6.71 19.54
N THR A 88 -1.14 -6.25 20.60
CA THR A 88 -1.81 -7.09 21.59
C THR A 88 -3.13 -6.43 22.01
N LEU A 89 -4.14 -7.23 22.38
CA LEU A 89 -5.50 -6.73 22.63
C LEU A 89 -5.62 -5.79 23.84
N ASP A 90 -4.65 -5.75 24.75
CA ASP A 90 -4.59 -4.81 25.89
C ASP A 90 -4.18 -3.39 25.46
N GLN A 91 -3.65 -3.22 24.24
CA GLN A 91 -3.28 -1.90 23.70
C GLN A 91 -4.47 -1.13 23.13
N ILE A 92 -5.60 -1.79 22.88
CA ILE A 92 -6.78 -1.20 22.24
C ILE A 92 -7.26 0.06 22.97
N ASP A 93 -7.34 -0.01 24.30
CA ASP A 93 -7.85 1.10 25.13
C ASP A 93 -6.90 2.32 25.12
N ARG A 94 -5.65 2.16 24.68
CA ARG A 94 -4.64 3.22 24.60
C ARG A 94 -4.65 3.98 23.27
N ILE A 95 -5.40 3.50 22.26
CA ILE A 95 -5.44 4.11 20.93
C ILE A 95 -6.06 5.52 20.97
N GLY A 96 -7.06 5.73 21.82
CA GLY A 96 -7.65 7.06 22.06
C GLY A 96 -8.35 7.69 20.84
N LEU A 97 -8.70 6.91 19.82
CA LEU A 97 -9.44 7.38 18.64
C LEU A 97 -10.95 7.35 18.89
N ALA A 98 -11.66 8.33 18.34
CA ALA A 98 -13.12 8.34 18.32
C ALA A 98 -13.65 7.37 17.25
N PHE A 99 -14.75 6.68 17.57
CA PHE A 99 -15.44 5.81 16.63
C PHE A 99 -16.31 6.63 15.64
N PRO A 100 -16.53 6.14 14.41
CA PRO A 100 -16.03 4.87 13.86
C PRO A 100 -14.54 4.88 13.51
N VAL A 101 -13.91 3.72 13.66
CA VAL A 101 -12.51 3.48 13.27
C VAL A 101 -12.44 2.36 12.23
N PHE A 102 -11.32 2.30 11.51
CA PHE A 102 -11.04 1.29 10.52
C PHE A 102 -9.85 0.42 10.94
N ALA A 103 -10.02 -0.90 11.03
CA ALA A 103 -8.98 -1.85 11.42
C ALA A 103 -8.52 -2.73 10.25
N LYS A 104 -7.20 -2.84 10.03
CA LYS A 104 -6.62 -3.61 8.92
C LYS A 104 -5.21 -4.14 9.25
N PRO A 105 -4.74 -5.22 8.60
CA PRO A 105 -3.35 -5.67 8.75
C PRO A 105 -2.34 -4.59 8.33
N SER A 106 -1.27 -4.45 9.10
CA SER A 106 -0.24 -3.44 8.86
C SER A 106 0.48 -3.61 7.52
N ARG A 107 0.77 -4.84 7.10
CA ARG A 107 1.71 -5.15 5.99
C ARG A 107 1.12 -5.99 4.87
N GLU A 108 -0.20 -6.02 4.73
CA GLU A 108 -0.86 -6.72 3.62
C GLU A 108 -1.29 -5.79 2.49
N GLY A 109 -1.18 -6.30 1.26
CA GLY A 109 -1.71 -5.67 0.04
C GLY A 109 -3.09 -6.19 -0.33
N SER A 110 -3.63 -5.68 -1.44
CA SER A 110 -4.84 -6.23 -2.11
C SER A 110 -6.09 -6.35 -1.25
N SER A 111 -6.24 -5.51 -0.21
CA SER A 111 -7.36 -5.56 0.75
C SER A 111 -7.50 -6.88 1.50
N LYS A 112 -6.46 -7.72 1.59
CA LYS A 112 -6.50 -8.93 2.44
C LYS A 112 -6.72 -8.52 3.90
N GLY A 113 -7.70 -9.14 4.55
CA GLY A 113 -8.13 -8.78 5.90
C GLY A 113 -8.90 -7.46 5.99
N VAL A 114 -9.42 -6.95 4.86
CA VAL A 114 -10.25 -5.74 4.80
C VAL A 114 -11.62 -6.07 4.22
N GLY A 115 -12.67 -5.79 5.01
CA GLY A 115 -14.06 -5.94 4.60
C GLY A 115 -15.00 -5.02 5.39
N ALA A 116 -16.31 -5.22 5.27
CA ALA A 116 -17.29 -4.38 5.99
C ALA A 116 -17.09 -4.40 7.52
N ALA A 117 -16.63 -5.52 8.08
CA ALA A 117 -16.32 -5.66 9.49
C ALA A 117 -15.12 -4.80 9.94
N SER A 118 -14.25 -4.35 9.02
CA SER A 118 -13.13 -3.47 9.33
C SER A 118 -13.58 -2.10 9.83
N VAL A 119 -14.82 -1.67 9.55
CA VAL A 119 -15.41 -0.45 10.13
C VAL A 119 -16.00 -0.79 11.49
N CYS A 120 -15.25 -0.49 12.54
CA CYS A 120 -15.65 -0.69 13.92
C CYS A 120 -16.33 0.57 14.44
N ARG A 121 -17.56 0.43 14.96
CA ARG A 121 -18.38 1.53 15.52
C ARG A 121 -18.28 1.64 17.03
N ASP A 122 -17.70 0.65 17.69
CA ASP A 122 -17.46 0.63 19.13
C ASP A 122 -16.24 -0.24 19.50
N ALA A 123 -15.85 -0.20 20.78
CA ALA A 123 -14.69 -0.90 21.30
C ALA A 123 -14.83 -2.43 21.28
N ALA A 124 -16.05 -2.97 21.40
CA ALA A 124 -16.29 -4.40 21.36
C ALA A 124 -16.07 -4.95 19.93
N GLN A 125 -16.58 -4.24 18.92
CA GLN A 125 -16.33 -4.53 17.51
C GLN A 125 -14.84 -4.46 17.19
N LEU A 126 -14.15 -3.40 17.64
CA LEU A 126 -12.70 -3.25 17.42
C LEU A 126 -11.92 -4.42 18.03
N ARG A 127 -12.24 -4.81 19.26
CA ARG A 127 -11.59 -5.94 19.94
C ARG A 127 -11.80 -7.25 19.18
N ALA A 128 -13.01 -7.52 18.69
CA ALA A 128 -13.31 -8.73 17.93
C ALA A 128 -12.52 -8.76 16.60
N VAL A 129 -12.50 -7.65 15.86
CA VAL A 129 -11.77 -7.54 14.58
C VAL A 129 -10.27 -7.66 14.79
N CYS A 130 -9.70 -6.95 15.77
CA CYS A 130 -8.28 -7.05 16.08
C CYS A 130 -7.89 -8.48 16.49
N ALA A 131 -8.73 -9.20 17.25
CA ALA A 131 -8.44 -10.58 17.65
C ALA A 131 -8.33 -11.50 16.42
N GLY A 132 -9.29 -11.40 15.48
CA GLY A 132 -9.25 -12.19 14.25
C GLY A 132 -8.06 -11.86 13.36
N LEU A 133 -7.77 -10.56 13.16
CA LEU A 133 -6.65 -10.14 12.32
C LEU A 133 -5.28 -10.52 12.91
N LEU A 134 -5.13 -10.47 14.24
CA LEU A 134 -3.88 -10.88 14.90
C LEU A 134 -3.65 -12.39 14.76
N ASP A 135 -4.70 -13.20 14.91
CA ASP A 135 -4.64 -14.66 14.79
C ASP A 135 -4.36 -15.10 13.34
N GLU A 136 -5.07 -14.50 12.37
CA GLU A 136 -4.98 -14.89 10.96
C GLU A 136 -3.66 -14.45 10.29
N PHE A 137 -3.21 -13.22 10.57
CA PHE A 137 -2.10 -12.60 9.83
C PHE A 137 -0.77 -12.56 10.58
N ASP A 138 -0.74 -12.92 11.87
CA ASP A 138 0.45 -12.92 12.75
C ASP A 138 1.27 -11.63 12.63
N GLN A 139 0.58 -10.48 12.62
CA GLN A 139 1.20 -9.17 12.45
C GLN A 139 0.36 -8.07 13.12
N PRO A 140 0.95 -6.89 13.41
CA PRO A 140 0.21 -5.80 14.02
C PRO A 140 -0.97 -5.33 13.17
N VAL A 141 -2.02 -4.88 13.85
CA VAL A 141 -3.22 -4.27 13.24
C VAL A 141 -3.07 -2.76 13.27
N LEU A 142 -3.24 -2.11 12.13
CA LEU A 142 -3.38 -0.67 12.01
C LEU A 142 -4.85 -0.32 12.27
N VAL A 143 -5.08 0.58 13.23
CA VAL A 143 -6.39 1.16 13.54
C VAL A 143 -6.33 2.64 13.19
N GLU A 144 -7.26 3.12 12.37
CA GLU A 144 -7.28 4.53 11.94
C GLU A 144 -8.66 5.14 12.03
N ALA A 145 -8.73 6.48 12.14
CA ALA A 145 -10.01 7.18 12.05
C ALA A 145 -10.67 6.87 10.70
N PHE A 146 -11.93 6.44 10.73
CA PHE A 146 -12.67 6.17 9.50
C PHE A 146 -12.98 7.47 8.77
N LEU A 147 -12.61 7.54 7.49
CA LEU A 147 -12.88 8.69 6.63
C LEU A 147 -14.04 8.37 5.69
N PRO A 148 -15.25 8.92 5.92
CA PRO A 148 -16.33 8.79 4.96
C PRO A 148 -16.06 9.68 3.73
N GLY A 149 -16.56 9.29 2.58
CA GLY A 149 -16.56 10.13 1.38
C GLY A 149 -16.05 9.41 0.15
N GLN A 150 -15.58 10.19 -0.82
CA GLN A 150 -15.17 9.70 -2.12
C GLN A 150 -13.74 9.16 -2.08
N GLU A 151 -13.55 7.94 -2.58
CA GLU A 151 -12.24 7.34 -2.81
C GLU A 151 -11.75 7.65 -4.23
N VAL A 152 -10.47 7.97 -4.34
CA VAL A 152 -9.78 8.18 -5.62
C VAL A 152 -8.43 7.47 -5.59
N THR A 153 -7.96 7.06 -6.76
CA THR A 153 -6.59 6.57 -6.98
C THR A 153 -5.92 7.46 -8.01
N VAL A 154 -4.72 7.92 -7.72
CA VAL A 154 -3.94 8.80 -8.58
C VAL A 154 -2.82 8.00 -9.24
N GLY A 155 -2.77 7.98 -10.56
CA GLY A 155 -1.65 7.41 -11.30
C GLY A 155 -0.52 8.42 -11.43
N LEU A 156 0.73 8.00 -11.16
CA LEU A 156 1.92 8.83 -11.25
C LEU A 156 3.01 8.17 -12.08
N VAL A 157 3.82 8.99 -12.77
CA VAL A 157 5.02 8.57 -13.50
C VAL A 157 6.17 9.54 -13.26
N GLY A 158 7.41 9.07 -13.44
CA GLY A 158 8.63 9.83 -13.23
C GLY A 158 9.17 9.71 -11.80
N THR A 159 10.34 10.31 -11.57
CA THR A 159 11.10 10.19 -10.32
C THR A 159 11.54 11.57 -9.85
N GLY A 160 11.47 11.83 -8.54
CA GLY A 160 11.86 13.11 -7.95
C GLY A 160 11.08 14.30 -8.54
N ASP A 161 11.82 15.32 -8.98
CA ASP A 161 11.23 16.54 -9.57
C ASP A 161 10.53 16.29 -10.90
N ALA A 162 10.95 15.25 -11.64
CA ALA A 162 10.31 14.85 -12.89
C ALA A 162 9.01 14.06 -12.69
N ALA A 163 8.67 13.68 -11.45
CA ALA A 163 7.43 12.99 -11.15
C ALA A 163 6.21 13.87 -11.44
N ARG A 164 5.20 13.28 -12.09
CA ARG A 164 3.96 13.97 -12.47
C ARG A 164 2.76 13.02 -12.43
N VAL A 165 1.59 13.59 -12.19
CA VAL A 165 0.31 12.88 -12.24
C VAL A 165 -0.08 12.62 -13.71
N VAL A 166 -0.52 11.39 -14.00
CA VAL A 166 -1.06 11.01 -15.32
C VAL A 166 -2.58 11.02 -15.34
N GLY A 167 -3.24 10.79 -14.21
CA GLY A 167 -4.69 10.81 -14.11
C GLY A 167 -5.17 10.50 -12.70
N VAL A 168 -6.42 10.90 -12.43
CA VAL A 168 -7.13 10.60 -11.19
C VAL A 168 -8.35 9.78 -11.54
N LEU A 169 -8.49 8.65 -10.86
CA LEU A 169 -9.57 7.72 -11.03
C LEU A 169 -10.46 7.75 -9.79
N GLY A 170 -11.72 8.16 -9.95
CA GLY A 170 -12.75 7.98 -8.93
C GLY A 170 -13.16 6.53 -8.85
N VAL A 171 -13.29 6.02 -7.62
CA VAL A 171 -13.80 4.68 -7.32
C VAL A 171 -15.22 4.84 -6.81
N GLY A 172 -16.21 4.56 -7.66
CA GLY A 172 -17.62 4.54 -7.28
C GLY A 172 -18.08 3.13 -6.95
N LEU A 173 -18.45 2.86 -5.70
CA LEU A 173 -19.10 1.60 -5.33
C LEU A 173 -20.58 1.68 -5.67
N THR A 174 -21.06 0.82 -6.57
CA THR A 174 -22.47 0.84 -7.03
C THR A 174 -23.42 0.08 -6.09
N GLY A 175 -22.88 -0.70 -5.14
CA GLY A 175 -23.63 -1.62 -4.28
C GLY A 175 -24.03 -1.13 -2.89
N GLY A 176 -23.76 0.13 -2.52
CA GLY A 176 -24.10 0.66 -1.19
C GLY A 176 -23.17 0.22 -0.04
N SER A 177 -22.08 -0.48 -0.33
CA SER A 177 -21.01 -0.77 0.63
C SER A 177 -20.29 0.51 1.04
N GLU A 178 -20.05 0.70 2.35
CA GLU A 178 -19.28 1.84 2.89
C GLU A 178 -17.75 1.68 2.72
N VAL A 179 -17.28 0.50 2.29
CA VAL A 179 -15.85 0.14 2.23
C VAL A 179 -15.55 -0.54 0.91
N TYR A 180 -14.46 -0.13 0.27
CA TYR A 180 -13.91 -0.85 -0.88
C TYR A 180 -13.04 -2.05 -0.43
N GLY A 181 -13.67 -3.22 -0.27
CA GLY A 181 -13.08 -4.42 0.32
C GLY A 181 -12.38 -5.36 -0.67
N TYR A 182 -11.92 -6.52 -0.17
CA TYR A 182 -11.37 -7.61 -0.99
C TYR A 182 -12.39 -8.13 -2.02
N ASP A 183 -13.62 -8.37 -1.57
CA ASP A 183 -14.70 -8.94 -2.40
C ASP A 183 -15.09 -8.01 -3.56
N ASP A 184 -15.04 -6.69 -3.34
CA ASP A 184 -15.32 -5.68 -4.38
C ASP A 184 -14.18 -5.58 -5.41
N LYS A 185 -12.95 -5.93 -5.01
CA LYS A 185 -11.78 -5.96 -5.91
C LYS A 185 -11.78 -7.20 -6.80
N GLU A 186 -12.15 -8.36 -6.27
CA GLU A 186 -12.30 -9.57 -7.08
C GLU A 186 -13.45 -9.47 -8.07
N ARG A 187 -14.52 -8.73 -7.72
CA ARG A 187 -15.69 -8.51 -8.58
C ARG A 187 -15.72 -7.12 -9.22
N CYS A 188 -14.56 -6.48 -9.37
CA CYS A 188 -14.51 -5.06 -9.75
C CYS A 188 -15.18 -4.73 -11.09
N GLU A 189 -15.24 -5.67 -12.03
CA GLU A 189 -15.96 -5.52 -13.30
C GLU A 189 -17.49 -5.42 -13.14
N GLU A 190 -18.04 -5.87 -12.00
CA GLU A 190 -19.47 -5.91 -11.72
C GLU A 190 -19.93 -4.81 -10.75
N VAL A 191 -19.07 -4.37 -9.81
CA VAL A 191 -19.48 -3.55 -8.65
C VAL A 191 -18.75 -2.22 -8.49
N VAL A 192 -17.79 -1.93 -9.38
CA VAL A 192 -16.97 -0.71 -9.31
C VAL A 192 -17.07 0.07 -10.61
N GLU A 193 -17.48 1.32 -10.52
CA GLU A 193 -17.43 2.23 -11.64
C GLU A 193 -16.19 3.14 -11.54
N TYR A 194 -15.28 2.95 -12.49
CA TYR A 194 -14.08 3.75 -12.62
C TYR A 194 -14.33 4.93 -13.55
N ARG A 195 -14.21 6.14 -13.01
CA ARG A 195 -14.39 7.38 -13.79
C ARG A 195 -13.15 8.25 -13.70
N LEU A 196 -12.72 8.78 -14.85
CA LEU A 196 -11.72 9.85 -14.85
C LEU A 196 -12.34 11.08 -14.21
N GLU A 197 -11.74 11.51 -13.10
CA GLU A 197 -12.25 12.60 -12.27
C GLU A 197 -11.41 13.85 -12.55
N ALA A 198 -12.06 14.94 -12.95
CA ALA A 198 -11.40 16.22 -13.24
C ALA A 198 -11.85 17.36 -12.29
N SER A 199 -12.57 17.00 -11.22
CA SER A 199 -13.13 17.94 -10.26
C SER A 199 -12.04 18.67 -9.44
N ALA A 200 -12.45 19.73 -8.75
CA ALA A 200 -11.56 20.42 -7.80
C ALA A 200 -11.04 19.48 -6.69
N PHE A 201 -11.83 18.46 -6.34
CA PHE A 201 -11.41 17.39 -5.43
C PHE A 201 -10.27 16.56 -6.03
N ALA A 202 -10.42 16.08 -7.28
CA ALA A 202 -9.37 15.33 -7.96
C ALA A 202 -8.06 16.11 -8.09
N ARG A 203 -8.11 17.43 -8.33
CA ARG A 203 -6.88 18.25 -8.39
C ARG A 203 -6.16 18.29 -7.04
N ARG A 204 -6.88 18.48 -5.94
CA ARG A 204 -6.28 18.43 -4.59
C ARG A 204 -5.75 17.05 -4.26
N ALA A 205 -6.46 15.99 -4.66
CA ALA A 205 -6.00 14.61 -4.49
C ALA A 205 -4.72 14.34 -5.31
N ALA A 206 -4.65 14.85 -6.53
CA ALA A 206 -3.47 14.77 -7.39
C ALA A 206 -2.25 15.45 -6.76
N ASP A 207 -2.41 16.67 -6.25
CA ASP A 207 -1.34 17.42 -5.57
C ASP A 207 -0.84 16.67 -4.32
N LEU A 208 -1.78 16.16 -3.51
CA LEU A 208 -1.48 15.39 -2.31
C LEU A 208 -0.78 14.06 -2.63
N ALA A 209 -1.26 13.34 -3.65
CA ALA A 209 -0.68 12.09 -4.11
C ALA A 209 0.75 12.29 -4.64
N LEU A 210 1.00 13.37 -5.39
CA LEU A 210 2.34 13.71 -5.85
C LEU A 210 3.29 14.03 -4.69
N ALA A 211 2.81 14.75 -3.68
CA ALA A 211 3.58 14.99 -2.46
C ALA A 211 3.89 13.68 -1.72
N ALA A 212 2.91 12.79 -1.56
CA ALA A 212 3.09 11.49 -0.92
C ALA A 212 4.09 10.61 -1.69
N TYR A 213 3.93 10.49 -3.00
CA TYR A 213 4.80 9.73 -3.90
C TYR A 213 6.27 10.15 -3.77
N ARG A 214 6.51 11.48 -3.74
CA ARG A 214 7.86 12.03 -3.54
C ARG A 214 8.38 11.81 -2.11
N ALA A 215 7.53 11.93 -1.09
CA ALA A 215 7.93 11.81 0.31
C ALA A 215 8.46 10.41 0.69
N VAL A 216 7.97 9.36 0.05
CA VAL A 216 8.45 7.98 0.27
C VAL A 216 9.48 7.52 -0.76
N GLY A 217 9.91 8.41 -1.67
CA GLY A 217 10.93 8.11 -2.67
C GLY A 217 10.47 7.15 -3.78
N CYS A 218 9.18 7.14 -4.12
CA CYS A 218 8.71 6.33 -5.24
C CYS A 218 9.37 6.77 -6.57
N ARG A 219 9.52 5.81 -7.49
CA ARG A 219 10.25 5.97 -8.75
C ARG A 219 9.47 5.40 -9.92
N ASP A 220 9.74 5.93 -11.11
CA ASP A 220 9.31 5.50 -12.44
C ASP A 220 7.80 5.54 -12.69
N ALA A 221 7.03 4.74 -11.97
CA ALA A 221 5.58 4.74 -12.01
C ALA A 221 5.00 4.16 -10.73
N GLY A 222 3.77 4.55 -10.40
CA GLY A 222 3.04 3.99 -9.27
C GLY A 222 1.64 4.55 -9.17
N ARG A 223 0.95 4.14 -8.11
CA ARG A 223 -0.37 4.66 -7.75
C ARG A 223 -0.41 5.01 -6.27
N VAL A 224 -1.10 6.09 -5.95
CA VAL A 224 -1.39 6.52 -4.58
C VAL A 224 -2.89 6.57 -4.39
#